data_AF-A0A4Q6BTQ6-F1
#
_entry.id   AF-A0A4Q6BTQ6-F1
#
_cell.length_a   1.000
_cell.length_b   1.000
_cell.length_c   1.000
_cell.angle_alpha   90.00
_cell.angle_beta   90.00
_cell.angle_gamma   90.00
#
_symmetry.space_group_name_H-M   'P 1'
#
loop_
_entity.id
_entity.type
_entity.pdbx_description
1 polymer ?
#
loop_
_entity_poly.entity_id
_entity_poly.type
_entity_poly.pdbx_seq_one_letter_code
_entity_poly.pdbx_strand_id
1 'polypeptide(L)'
;EAVLLHEDRHFYLHPGVNPWSLAKAGAATYLGGGRRLGGSTITMQLARMTSTRGSKTLVGKAYQIGKALYLEALYSKNEILEAYLNFLPYGSNIEGIGSASQIYFRKKAKAMTLPEILTLAVIPQNPNVRRAGSDSFLSESRSRLAKAWLARHPEDKTALTSLDVPLNVRSLKELPFKAPHFVERVLNLSQGPEYTRVSRLETSLDLAIQSLVEAKVEAYVKARSSIGIQNATAMVVDTRTMEVVAHVGSANYFDSSIAGQVNGALAQRSPGSTLKPFVYGLAIDQGLIHPLTLLKDTPMSFGGFDPENFDKRFSGPQNATEALISSRNVPAVFLTSQLEKPTLYQFLKASGATLLHEPKYYGLALSLGGAELSMEEIIRLYAMLANRGELRQLKWTHGISVTDKKARSKRLLSPEASFLVLDMLRQNPRE
;
A
#
# COMPACT_ATOMS: atom_id res chain seq x y z
N GLU A 1 -21.16 -28.09 4.31
CA GLU A 1 -22.05 -29.13 3.77
C GLU A 1 -22.25 -29.06 2.26
N ALA A 2 -22.65 -27.93 1.67
CA ALA A 2 -22.84 -27.81 0.21
C ALA A 2 -21.64 -28.29 -0.62
N VAL A 3 -20.42 -27.91 -0.22
CA VAL A 3 -19.17 -28.39 -0.85
C VAL A 3 -19.00 -29.91 -0.73
N LEU A 4 -19.30 -30.49 0.43
CA LEU A 4 -19.24 -31.95 0.63
C LEU A 4 -20.26 -32.67 -0.27
N LEU A 5 -21.47 -32.14 -0.37
CA LEU A 5 -22.53 -32.74 -1.19
C LEU A 5 -22.19 -32.75 -2.68
N HIS A 6 -21.46 -31.71 -3.12
CA HIS A 6 -21.03 -31.51 -4.51
C HIS A 6 -19.74 -32.26 -4.86
N GLU A 7 -18.70 -32.16 -4.02
CA GLU A 7 -17.35 -32.68 -4.30
C GLU A 7 -17.08 -34.06 -3.69
N ASP A 8 -17.51 -34.31 -2.45
CA ASP A 8 -17.14 -35.53 -1.72
C ASP A 8 -18.12 -35.90 -0.59
N ARG A 9 -19.18 -36.64 -0.96
CA ARG A 9 -20.30 -36.97 -0.06
C ARG A 9 -19.90 -37.87 1.12
N HIS A 10 -18.82 -38.62 0.98
CA HIS A 10 -18.36 -39.59 1.98
C HIS A 10 -17.06 -39.12 2.65
N PHE A 11 -16.75 -37.81 2.59
CA PHE A 11 -15.50 -37.22 3.08
C PHE A 11 -15.09 -37.68 4.48
N TYR A 12 -16.04 -37.78 5.41
CA TYR A 12 -15.79 -38.19 6.79
C TYR A 12 -15.61 -39.70 6.97
N LEU A 13 -15.92 -40.51 5.96
CA LEU A 13 -15.95 -41.98 6.06
C LEU A 13 -14.71 -42.65 5.47
N HIS A 14 -13.89 -41.93 4.71
CA HIS A 14 -12.69 -42.50 4.07
C HIS A 14 -11.40 -41.83 4.57
N PRO A 15 -10.25 -42.51 4.58
CA PRO A 15 -8.96 -41.94 4.97
C PRO A 15 -8.33 -41.18 3.79
N GLY A 16 -8.95 -40.09 3.35
CA GLY A 16 -8.46 -39.24 2.26
C GLY A 16 -8.54 -39.81 0.84
N VAL A 17 -8.71 -41.12 0.67
CA VAL A 17 -8.93 -41.75 -0.63
C VAL A 17 -10.16 -42.64 -0.58
N ASN A 18 -11.01 -42.56 -1.59
CA ASN A 18 -12.20 -43.39 -1.69
C ASN A 18 -11.98 -44.50 -2.74
N PRO A 19 -11.71 -45.75 -2.33
CA PRO A 19 -11.38 -46.85 -3.24
C PRO A 19 -12.50 -47.15 -4.23
N TRP A 20 -13.76 -47.04 -3.80
CA TRP A 20 -14.93 -47.26 -4.66
C TRP A 20 -15.04 -46.19 -5.75
N SER A 21 -14.85 -44.91 -5.38
CA SER A 21 -14.86 -43.80 -6.35
C SER A 21 -13.70 -43.87 -7.33
N LEU A 22 -12.51 -44.30 -6.89
CA LEU A 22 -11.36 -44.53 -7.75
C LEU A 22 -11.57 -45.70 -8.72
N ALA A 23 -12.08 -46.84 -8.23
CA ALA A 23 -12.38 -48.01 -9.05
C ALA A 23 -13.45 -47.71 -10.09
N LYS A 24 -14.54 -47.04 -9.69
CA LYS A 24 -15.62 -46.60 -10.60
C LYS A 24 -15.11 -45.63 -11.66
N ALA A 25 -14.27 -44.65 -11.28
CA ALA A 25 -13.68 -43.71 -12.23
C ALA A 25 -12.69 -44.40 -13.19
N GLY A 26 -11.90 -45.36 -12.69
CA GLY A 26 -10.99 -46.18 -13.49
C GLY A 26 -11.73 -47.04 -14.51
N ALA A 27 -12.76 -47.77 -14.07
CA ALA A 27 -13.60 -48.61 -14.92
C ALA A 27 -14.31 -47.78 -16.00
N ALA A 28 -14.89 -46.63 -15.65
CA ALA A 28 -15.54 -45.75 -16.63
C ALA A 28 -14.58 -45.16 -17.67
N THR A 29 -13.32 -44.88 -17.29
CA THR A 29 -12.30 -44.36 -18.22
C THR A 29 -11.76 -45.44 -19.16
N TYR A 30 -11.71 -46.70 -18.69
CA TYR A 30 -11.23 -47.84 -19.49
C TYR A 30 -12.31 -48.42 -20.40
N LEU A 31 -13.58 -48.44 -19.94
CA LEU A 31 -14.71 -49.07 -20.64
C LEU A 31 -15.53 -48.11 -21.50
N GLY A 32 -15.39 -46.79 -21.34
CA GLY A 32 -16.16 -45.80 -22.09
C GLY A 32 -15.31 -44.64 -22.58
N GLY A 33 -15.35 -44.35 -23.88
CA GLY A 33 -14.78 -43.14 -24.50
C GLY A 33 -15.48 -41.83 -24.11
N GLY A 34 -16.24 -41.82 -23.01
CA GLY A 34 -17.07 -40.71 -22.54
C GLY A 34 -16.43 -39.88 -21.42
N ARG A 35 -17.14 -38.79 -21.05
CA ARG A 35 -16.76 -37.73 -20.10
C ARG A 35 -16.10 -38.28 -18.82
N ARG A 36 -14.83 -37.93 -18.56
CA ARG A 36 -14.06 -38.35 -17.37
C ARG A 36 -14.83 -38.07 -16.08
N LEU A 37 -15.23 -39.13 -15.37
CA LEU A 37 -15.80 -39.04 -14.02
C LEU A 37 -14.69 -38.70 -13.02
N GLY A 38 -14.88 -37.63 -12.24
CA GLY A 38 -13.93 -37.21 -11.21
C GLY A 38 -13.95 -38.16 -10.01
N GLY A 39 -12.89 -38.92 -9.81
CA GLY A 39 -12.73 -39.82 -8.65
C GLY A 39 -11.83 -39.26 -7.54
N SER A 40 -11.52 -37.97 -7.56
CA SER A 40 -10.63 -37.33 -6.58
C SER A 40 -11.43 -36.78 -5.40
N THR A 41 -11.09 -37.22 -4.19
CA THR A 41 -11.63 -36.75 -2.90
C THR A 41 -11.16 -35.34 -2.57
N ILE A 42 -11.81 -34.69 -1.60
CA ILE A 42 -11.40 -33.36 -1.10
C ILE A 42 -9.92 -33.35 -0.67
N THR A 43 -9.47 -34.36 0.07
CA THR A 43 -8.08 -34.46 0.55
C THR A 43 -7.09 -34.63 -0.60
N MET A 44 -7.42 -35.41 -1.63
CA MET A 44 -6.59 -35.52 -2.84
C MET A 44 -6.52 -34.19 -3.60
N GLN A 45 -7.64 -33.46 -3.67
CA GLN A 45 -7.68 -32.15 -4.30
C GLN A 45 -6.84 -31.13 -3.51
N LEU A 46 -6.89 -31.14 -2.17
CA LEU A 46 -6.02 -30.31 -1.32
C LEU A 46 -4.55 -30.65 -1.51
N ALA A 47 -4.20 -31.95 -1.54
CA ALA A 47 -2.85 -32.41 -1.81
C ALA A 47 -2.34 -31.91 -3.17
N ARG A 48 -3.21 -31.88 -4.19
CA ARG A 48 -2.91 -31.34 -5.51
C ARG A 48 -2.67 -29.83 -5.49
N MET A 49 -3.52 -29.05 -4.82
CA MET A 49 -3.42 -27.57 -4.78
C MET A 49 -2.17 -27.09 -4.03
N THR A 50 -1.73 -27.85 -3.02
CA THR A 50 -0.56 -27.51 -2.20
C THR A 50 0.75 -28.11 -2.73
N SER A 51 0.79 -28.57 -3.99
CA SER A 51 1.94 -29.25 -4.58
C SER A 51 2.33 -28.67 -5.93
N THR A 52 3.64 -28.54 -6.16
CA THR A 52 4.22 -28.01 -7.41
C THR A 52 4.36 -29.07 -8.51
N ARG A 53 4.09 -30.35 -8.22
CA ARG A 53 4.24 -31.47 -9.18
C ARG A 53 3.03 -31.59 -10.11
N GLY A 54 3.30 -31.80 -11.40
CA GLY A 54 2.27 -31.94 -12.45
C GLY A 54 1.27 -33.07 -12.20
N SER A 55 -0.03 -32.75 -12.30
CA SER A 55 -1.16 -33.62 -11.91
C SER A 55 -1.67 -34.54 -13.02
N LYS A 56 -1.12 -34.45 -14.24
CA LYS A 56 -1.63 -35.16 -15.44
C LYS A 56 -1.00 -36.54 -15.66
N THR A 57 0.00 -36.93 -14.87
CA THR A 57 0.67 -38.24 -14.99
C THR A 57 0.16 -39.21 -13.92
N LEU A 58 0.24 -40.53 -14.20
CA LEU A 58 -0.07 -41.56 -13.22
C LEU A 58 0.79 -41.41 -11.95
N VAL A 59 2.05 -41.03 -12.12
CA VAL A 59 2.99 -40.72 -11.03
C VAL A 59 2.50 -39.53 -10.19
N GLY A 60 2.01 -38.46 -10.83
CA GLY A 60 1.42 -37.31 -10.14
C GLY A 60 0.17 -37.67 -9.34
N LYS A 61 -0.64 -38.62 -9.83
CA LYS A 61 -1.83 -39.12 -9.12
C LYS A 61 -1.47 -40.02 -7.94
N ALA A 62 -0.46 -40.90 -8.08
CA ALA A 62 0.06 -41.70 -6.98
C ALA A 62 0.64 -40.82 -5.86
N TYR A 63 1.34 -39.75 -6.22
CA TYR A 63 1.84 -38.76 -5.27
C TYR A 63 0.70 -38.04 -4.53
N GLN A 64 -0.38 -37.65 -5.23
CA GLN A 64 -1.57 -37.07 -4.58
C GLN A 64 -2.21 -38.02 -3.57
N ILE A 65 -2.28 -39.31 -3.89
CA ILE A 65 -2.79 -40.35 -2.98
C ILE A 65 -1.90 -40.45 -1.74
N GLY A 66 -0.58 -40.58 -1.92
CA GLY A 66 0.35 -40.67 -0.79
C GLY A 66 0.33 -39.42 0.09
N LYS A 67 0.29 -38.22 -0.52
CA LYS A 67 0.18 -36.96 0.21
C LYS A 67 -1.18 -36.80 0.90
N ALA A 68 -2.28 -37.26 0.30
CA ALA A 68 -3.59 -37.24 0.94
C ALA A 68 -3.62 -38.11 2.20
N LEU A 69 -3.07 -39.33 2.12
CA LEU A 69 -2.94 -40.20 3.29
C LEU A 69 -2.05 -39.59 4.38
N TYR A 70 -0.95 -38.95 3.98
CA TYR A 70 -0.08 -38.23 4.90
C TYR A 70 -0.78 -37.06 5.60
N LEU A 71 -1.58 -36.26 4.88
CA LEU A 71 -2.37 -35.18 5.48
C LEU A 71 -3.42 -35.70 6.46
N GLU A 72 -4.10 -36.80 6.15
CA GLU A 72 -5.10 -37.44 7.03
C GLU A 72 -4.50 -38.07 8.28
N ALA A 73 -3.23 -38.46 8.24
CA ALA A 73 -2.52 -38.96 9.40
C ALA A 73 -2.13 -37.83 10.38
N LEU A 74 -2.00 -36.58 9.90
CA LEU A 74 -1.52 -35.45 10.69
C LEU A 74 -2.61 -34.46 11.10
N TYR A 75 -3.64 -34.30 10.28
CA TYR A 75 -4.68 -33.29 10.46
C TYR A 75 -6.05 -33.94 10.58
N SER A 76 -6.91 -33.37 11.42
CA SER A 76 -8.30 -33.77 11.52
C SER A 76 -9.07 -33.46 10.23
N LYS A 77 -10.20 -34.15 10.03
CA LYS A 77 -11.11 -33.88 8.92
C LYS A 77 -11.56 -32.43 8.83
N ASN A 78 -11.76 -31.78 9.98
CA ASN A 78 -12.19 -30.39 10.02
C ASN A 78 -11.06 -29.44 9.59
N GLU A 79 -9.82 -29.68 10.02
CA GLU A 79 -8.66 -28.90 9.57
C GLU A 79 -8.39 -29.09 8.07
N ILE A 80 -8.55 -30.31 7.56
CA ILE A 80 -8.43 -30.60 6.12
C ILE A 80 -9.51 -29.87 5.33
N LEU A 81 -10.75 -29.90 5.81
CA LEU A 81 -11.86 -29.20 5.16
C LEU A 81 -11.66 -27.68 5.21
N GLU A 82 -11.22 -27.13 6.33
CA GLU A 82 -10.91 -25.71 6.47
C GLU A 82 -9.80 -25.29 5.51
N ALA A 83 -8.69 -26.03 5.49
CA ALA A 83 -7.58 -25.81 4.57
C ALA A 83 -8.08 -25.87 3.11
N TYR A 84 -8.86 -26.90 2.76
CA TYR A 84 -9.45 -27.03 1.44
C TYR A 84 -10.27 -25.79 1.06
N LEU A 85 -11.19 -25.35 1.93
CA LEU A 85 -12.02 -24.18 1.68
C LEU A 85 -11.21 -22.88 1.53
N ASN A 86 -10.03 -22.78 2.13
CA ASN A 86 -9.11 -21.65 2.00
C ASN A 86 -8.24 -21.70 0.74
N PHE A 87 -7.97 -22.89 0.19
CA PHE A 87 -7.20 -23.07 -1.05
C PHE A 87 -8.04 -23.22 -2.32
N LEU A 88 -9.37 -23.39 -2.18
CA LEU A 88 -10.26 -23.55 -3.33
C LEU A 88 -10.15 -22.35 -4.29
N PRO A 89 -9.91 -22.59 -5.59
CA PRO A 89 -9.87 -21.52 -6.59
C PRO A 89 -11.30 -21.14 -6.99
N TYR A 90 -11.61 -19.85 -6.95
CA TYR A 90 -12.90 -19.32 -7.40
C TYR A 90 -12.83 -18.62 -8.77
N GLY A 91 -11.65 -18.61 -9.41
CA GLY A 91 -11.42 -18.03 -10.74
C GLY A 91 -10.66 -16.71 -10.66
N SER A 92 -9.92 -16.39 -11.72
CA SER A 92 -8.87 -15.36 -11.66
C SER A 92 -7.90 -15.64 -10.50
N ASN A 93 -7.38 -14.61 -9.83
CA ASN A 93 -6.50 -14.73 -8.66
C ASN A 93 -7.30 -14.75 -7.34
N ILE A 94 -8.42 -15.47 -7.30
CA ILE A 94 -9.28 -15.58 -6.11
C ILE A 94 -9.14 -16.97 -5.53
N GLU A 95 -8.57 -17.05 -4.34
CA GLU A 95 -8.43 -18.28 -3.56
C GLU A 95 -9.14 -18.12 -2.22
N GLY A 96 -9.87 -19.17 -1.86
CA GLY A 96 -10.55 -19.26 -0.58
C GLY A 96 -11.98 -18.73 -0.58
N ILE A 97 -12.85 -19.45 0.13
CA ILE A 97 -14.27 -19.10 0.26
C ILE A 97 -14.47 -17.73 0.93
N GLY A 98 -13.58 -17.37 1.87
CA GLY A 98 -13.60 -16.07 2.53
C GLY A 98 -13.40 -14.93 1.53
N SER A 99 -12.35 -15.00 0.72
CA SER A 99 -12.07 -14.04 -0.36
C SER A 99 -13.20 -13.98 -1.37
N ALA A 100 -13.66 -15.14 -1.86
CA ALA A 100 -14.74 -15.22 -2.85
C ALA A 100 -16.05 -14.61 -2.33
N SER A 101 -16.41 -14.86 -1.07
CA SER A 101 -17.62 -14.27 -0.45
C SER A 101 -17.58 -12.75 -0.40
N GLN A 102 -16.41 -12.17 -0.10
CA GLN A 102 -16.21 -10.72 -0.05
C GLN A 102 -16.19 -10.11 -1.45
N ILE A 103 -15.53 -10.75 -2.41
CA ILE A 103 -15.39 -10.22 -3.76
C ILE A 103 -16.72 -10.30 -4.51
N TYR A 104 -17.35 -11.47 -4.51
CA TYR A 104 -18.56 -11.72 -5.31
C TYR A 104 -19.82 -11.13 -4.67
N PHE A 105 -19.93 -11.15 -3.34
CA PHE A 105 -21.16 -10.76 -2.65
C PHE A 105 -20.98 -9.58 -1.67
N ARG A 106 -19.75 -9.12 -1.39
CA ARG A 106 -19.43 -8.15 -0.31
C ARG A 106 -20.00 -8.58 1.05
N LYS A 107 -19.93 -9.89 1.33
CA LYS A 107 -20.40 -10.48 2.58
C LYS A 107 -19.28 -11.27 3.22
N LYS A 108 -19.30 -11.36 4.56
CA LYS A 108 -18.52 -12.37 5.28
C LYS A 108 -19.12 -13.74 4.97
N ALA A 109 -18.29 -14.78 4.91
CA ALA A 109 -18.76 -16.14 4.61
C ALA A 109 -19.94 -16.60 5.49
N LYS A 110 -19.95 -16.21 6.77
CA LYS A 110 -21.05 -16.51 7.73
C LYS A 110 -22.39 -15.81 7.45
N ALA A 111 -22.38 -14.77 6.62
CA ALA A 111 -23.56 -13.96 6.30
C ALA A 111 -24.13 -14.27 4.90
N MET A 112 -23.60 -15.30 4.23
CA MET A 112 -24.08 -15.71 2.92
C MET A 112 -25.42 -16.44 3.02
N THR A 113 -26.29 -16.18 2.05
CA THR A 113 -27.55 -16.89 1.87
C THR A 113 -27.29 -18.27 1.26
N LEU A 114 -28.24 -19.19 1.42
CA LEU A 114 -28.12 -20.53 0.85
C LEU A 114 -27.91 -20.52 -0.69
N PRO A 115 -28.65 -19.73 -1.50
CA PRO A 115 -28.37 -19.60 -2.93
C PRO A 115 -26.92 -19.15 -3.26
N GLU A 116 -26.36 -18.23 -2.47
CA GLU A 116 -24.97 -17.77 -2.62
C GLU A 116 -23.98 -18.88 -2.27
N ILE A 117 -24.23 -19.62 -1.18
CA ILE A 117 -23.42 -20.77 -0.75
C ILE A 117 -23.39 -21.86 -1.83
N LEU A 118 -24.56 -22.23 -2.37
CA LEU A 118 -24.64 -23.23 -3.44
C LEU A 118 -23.93 -22.78 -4.71
N THR A 119 -23.96 -21.47 -5.00
CA THR A 119 -23.24 -20.89 -6.14
C THR A 119 -21.74 -21.01 -5.95
N LEU A 120 -21.20 -20.63 -4.79
CA LEU A 120 -19.77 -20.77 -4.52
C LEU A 120 -19.32 -22.23 -4.50
N ALA A 121 -20.14 -23.15 -4.01
CA ALA A 121 -19.79 -24.57 -3.94
C ALA A 121 -19.52 -25.20 -5.32
N VAL A 122 -20.12 -24.68 -6.40
CA VAL A 122 -19.98 -25.27 -7.75
C VAL A 122 -18.88 -24.61 -8.60
N ILE A 123 -18.40 -23.41 -8.26
CA ILE A 123 -17.40 -22.68 -9.05
C ILE A 123 -16.06 -23.43 -9.16
N PRO A 124 -15.47 -23.95 -8.06
CA PRO A 124 -14.08 -24.44 -8.08
C PRO A 124 -13.80 -25.64 -8.98
N GLN A 125 -14.82 -26.42 -9.35
CA GLN A 125 -14.65 -27.55 -10.26
C GLN A 125 -14.24 -27.11 -11.67
N ASN A 126 -14.67 -25.92 -12.10
CA ASN A 126 -14.27 -25.32 -13.37
C ASN A 126 -14.32 -23.78 -13.28
N PRO A 127 -13.38 -23.15 -12.56
CA PRO A 127 -13.48 -21.75 -12.19
C PRO A 127 -13.34 -20.79 -13.38
N ASN A 128 -12.71 -21.24 -14.47
CA ASN A 128 -12.54 -20.45 -15.69
C ASN A 128 -13.80 -20.41 -16.55
N VAL A 129 -14.59 -21.49 -16.55
CA VAL A 129 -15.86 -21.58 -17.29
C VAL A 129 -17.01 -21.08 -16.43
N ARG A 130 -17.12 -21.58 -15.19
CA ARG A 130 -18.16 -21.20 -14.22
C ARG A 130 -17.88 -19.85 -13.57
N ARG A 131 -17.64 -18.82 -14.38
CA ARG A 131 -17.49 -17.45 -13.90
C ARG A 131 -18.83 -16.96 -13.39
N ALA A 132 -18.78 -16.34 -12.22
CA ALA A 132 -19.95 -15.82 -11.59
C ALA A 132 -20.38 -14.53 -12.33
N GLY A 133 -21.57 -14.53 -12.95
CA GLY A 133 -22.06 -13.36 -13.70
C GLY A 133 -23.05 -13.60 -14.85
N SER A 134 -23.14 -14.78 -15.48
CA SER A 134 -24.24 -15.18 -16.41
C SER A 134 -23.95 -16.44 -17.24
N ASP A 135 -23.16 -17.40 -16.75
CA ASP A 135 -22.95 -18.65 -17.51
C ASP A 135 -24.09 -19.67 -17.27
N SER A 136 -24.70 -20.15 -18.36
CA SER A 136 -25.62 -21.29 -18.36
C SER A 136 -25.08 -22.50 -17.60
N PHE A 137 -23.77 -22.78 -17.71
CA PHE A 137 -23.13 -23.91 -17.02
C PHE A 137 -23.08 -23.75 -15.50
N LEU A 138 -22.98 -22.51 -15.01
CA LEU A 138 -23.04 -22.20 -13.58
C LEU A 138 -24.46 -22.43 -13.06
N SER A 139 -25.47 -21.90 -13.78
CA SER A 139 -26.87 -22.05 -13.40
C SER A 139 -27.31 -23.52 -13.37
N GLU A 140 -26.92 -24.31 -14.37
CA GLU A 140 -27.25 -25.74 -14.43
C GLU A 140 -26.60 -26.52 -13.27
N SER A 141 -25.32 -26.26 -13.01
CA SER A 141 -24.58 -26.93 -11.92
C SER A 141 -25.14 -26.57 -10.55
N ARG A 142 -25.48 -25.29 -10.35
CA ARG A 142 -26.13 -24.77 -9.15
C ARG A 142 -27.51 -25.41 -8.93
N SER A 143 -28.33 -25.50 -9.97
CA SER A 143 -29.66 -26.11 -9.91
C SER A 143 -29.60 -27.60 -9.56
N ARG A 144 -28.62 -28.31 -10.12
CA ARG A 144 -28.36 -29.72 -9.79
C ARG A 144 -27.98 -29.90 -8.32
N LEU A 145 -27.12 -29.03 -7.80
CA LEU A 145 -26.73 -29.06 -6.39
C LEU A 145 -27.90 -28.69 -5.47
N ALA A 146 -28.73 -27.70 -5.84
CA ALA A 146 -29.91 -27.33 -5.08
C ALA A 146 -30.94 -28.48 -4.99
N LYS A 147 -31.15 -29.22 -6.08
CA LYS A 147 -32.00 -30.43 -6.05
C LYS A 147 -31.43 -31.50 -5.12
N ALA A 148 -30.12 -31.72 -5.14
CA ALA A 148 -29.47 -32.65 -4.22
C ALA A 148 -29.55 -32.17 -2.77
N TRP A 149 -29.45 -30.86 -2.52
CA TRP A 149 -29.59 -30.25 -1.21
C TRP A 149 -30.99 -30.50 -0.63
N LEU A 150 -32.05 -30.18 -1.38
CA LEU A 150 -33.44 -30.37 -0.95
C LEU A 150 -33.81 -31.83 -0.69
N ALA A 151 -33.15 -32.79 -1.36
CA ALA A 151 -33.37 -34.20 -1.07
C ALA A 151 -32.87 -34.60 0.33
N ARG A 152 -31.93 -33.85 0.91
CA ARG A 152 -31.37 -34.04 2.26
C ARG A 152 -31.93 -33.06 3.28
N HIS A 153 -32.32 -31.87 2.84
CA HIS A 153 -32.86 -30.77 3.65
C HIS A 153 -34.17 -30.23 3.07
N PRO A 154 -35.29 -30.97 3.17
CA PRO A 154 -36.58 -30.53 2.63
C PRO A 154 -37.08 -29.21 3.23
N GLU A 155 -36.68 -28.88 4.45
CA GLU A 155 -37.01 -27.67 5.21
C GLU A 155 -36.52 -26.37 4.53
N ASP A 156 -35.44 -26.43 3.75
CA ASP A 156 -34.82 -25.26 3.11
C ASP A 156 -35.49 -24.83 1.80
N LYS A 157 -36.63 -25.45 1.44
CA LYS A 157 -37.36 -25.15 0.20
C LYS A 157 -37.70 -23.67 0.04
N THR A 158 -38.06 -23.00 1.12
CA THR A 158 -38.36 -21.56 1.12
C THR A 158 -37.11 -20.72 0.80
N ALA A 159 -35.96 -21.06 1.40
CA ALA A 159 -34.69 -20.37 1.17
C ALA A 159 -34.15 -20.51 -0.27
N LEU A 160 -34.58 -21.56 -0.98
CA LEU A 160 -34.22 -21.82 -2.38
C LEU A 160 -35.28 -21.36 -3.39
N THR A 161 -36.37 -20.76 -2.95
CA THR A 161 -37.42 -20.25 -3.87
C THR A 161 -36.87 -19.12 -4.76
N SER A 162 -35.86 -18.38 -4.30
CA SER A 162 -35.20 -17.32 -5.05
C SER A 162 -33.98 -17.81 -5.86
N LEU A 163 -33.80 -19.12 -6.08
CA LEU A 163 -32.62 -19.64 -6.77
C LEU A 163 -32.52 -19.13 -8.21
N ASP A 164 -33.66 -18.95 -8.88
CA ASP A 164 -33.74 -18.47 -10.27
C ASP A 164 -33.52 -16.96 -10.40
N VAL A 165 -33.51 -16.21 -9.28
CA VAL A 165 -33.15 -14.80 -9.30
C VAL A 165 -31.67 -14.68 -9.69
N PRO A 166 -31.32 -13.88 -10.72
CA PRO A 166 -29.94 -13.63 -11.08
C PRO A 166 -29.17 -13.10 -9.87
N LEU A 167 -28.12 -13.81 -9.48
CA LEU A 167 -27.23 -13.31 -8.42
C LEU A 167 -26.42 -12.15 -8.98
N ASN A 168 -26.44 -11.02 -8.28
CA ASN A 168 -25.56 -9.91 -8.60
C ASN A 168 -24.15 -10.26 -8.14
N VAL A 169 -23.41 -10.95 -8.99
CA VAL A 169 -22.03 -11.34 -8.72
C VAL A 169 -21.10 -10.25 -9.23
N ARG A 170 -20.33 -9.70 -8.31
CA ARG A 170 -19.32 -8.68 -8.59
C ARG A 170 -17.99 -9.31 -9.01
N SER A 171 -17.14 -8.51 -9.62
CA SER A 171 -15.79 -8.87 -10.03
C SER A 171 -14.71 -8.21 -9.16
N LEU A 172 -13.46 -8.70 -9.28
CA LEU A 172 -12.30 -8.07 -8.64
C LEU A 172 -12.14 -6.58 -8.99
N LYS A 173 -12.56 -6.19 -10.20
CA LYS A 173 -12.46 -4.79 -10.67
C LYS A 173 -13.39 -3.84 -9.92
N GLU A 174 -14.40 -4.37 -9.24
CA GLU A 174 -15.38 -3.59 -8.47
C GLU A 174 -15.01 -3.47 -6.98
N LEU A 175 -13.87 -4.02 -6.57
CA LEU A 175 -13.33 -3.77 -5.24
C LEU A 175 -12.95 -2.28 -5.11
N PRO A 176 -13.17 -1.67 -3.94
CA PRO A 176 -12.71 -0.31 -3.70
C PRO A 176 -11.19 -0.21 -3.90
N PHE A 177 -10.78 0.68 -4.79
CA PHE A 177 -9.38 1.01 -5.02
C PHE A 177 -9.19 2.50 -4.74
N LYS A 178 -8.87 2.80 -3.48
CA LYS A 178 -8.77 4.17 -2.94
C LYS A 178 -7.37 4.40 -2.39
N ALA A 179 -6.89 5.64 -2.48
CA ALA A 179 -5.57 6.05 -1.98
C ALA A 179 -4.42 5.15 -2.46
N PRO A 180 -4.29 4.86 -3.78
CA PRO A 180 -3.40 3.80 -4.25
C PRO A 180 -1.94 4.04 -3.88
N HIS A 181 -1.46 5.28 -3.99
CA HIS A 181 -0.10 5.67 -3.55
C HIS A 181 0.14 5.41 -2.06
N PHE A 182 -0.85 5.68 -1.21
CA PHE A 182 -0.77 5.41 0.23
C PHE A 182 -0.71 3.91 0.50
N VAL A 183 -1.62 3.13 -0.13
CA VAL A 183 -1.73 1.68 0.07
C VAL A 183 -0.45 0.99 -0.40
N GLU A 184 0.08 1.33 -1.57
CA GLU A 184 1.35 0.80 -2.07
C GLU A 184 2.51 1.13 -1.12
N ARG A 185 2.55 2.36 -0.58
CA ARG A 185 3.58 2.75 0.39
C ARG A 185 3.53 1.90 1.66
N VAL A 186 2.35 1.68 2.23
CA VAL A 186 2.15 0.81 3.40
C VAL A 186 2.57 -0.63 3.09
N LEU A 187 2.15 -1.17 1.94
CA LEU A 187 2.48 -2.54 1.56
C LEU A 187 3.98 -2.74 1.37
N ASN A 188 4.66 -1.81 0.71
CA ASN A 188 6.12 -1.85 0.52
C ASN A 188 6.87 -1.78 1.85
N LEU A 189 6.39 -0.98 2.81
CA LEU A 189 6.95 -0.91 4.16
C LEU A 189 6.68 -2.18 4.99
N SER A 190 5.63 -2.93 4.65
CA SER A 190 5.19 -4.13 5.37
C SER A 190 5.79 -5.45 4.86
N GLN A 191 6.57 -5.43 3.77
CA GLN A 191 7.13 -6.64 3.13
C GLN A 191 8.56 -7.02 3.58
N GLY A 192 9.08 -6.42 4.67
CA GLY A 192 10.42 -6.76 5.19
C GLY A 192 10.55 -8.17 5.79
N PRO A 193 11.77 -8.74 5.88
CA PRO A 193 12.03 -10.11 6.32
C PRO A 193 11.63 -10.44 7.76
N GLU A 194 11.37 -9.42 8.59
CA GLU A 194 10.92 -9.57 9.99
C GLU A 194 9.39 -9.68 10.15
N TYR A 195 8.61 -9.55 9.08
CA TYR A 195 7.14 -9.50 9.22
C TYR A 195 6.50 -10.90 9.19
N THR A 196 5.94 -11.26 10.33
CA THR A 196 4.91 -12.31 10.45
C THR A 196 3.74 -11.95 9.54
N ARG A 197 3.15 -12.91 8.81
CA ARG A 197 1.94 -12.69 7.98
C ARG A 197 0.87 -11.92 8.76
N VAL A 198 0.80 -10.61 8.57
CA VAL A 198 -0.20 -9.76 9.22
C VAL A 198 -1.53 -9.96 8.48
N SER A 199 -2.55 -10.46 9.19
CA SER A 199 -3.88 -10.73 8.60
C SER A 199 -4.74 -9.48 8.44
N ARG A 200 -4.42 -8.40 9.15
CA ARG A 200 -5.12 -7.11 9.11
C ARG A 200 -4.16 -5.97 9.43
N LEU A 201 -4.11 -4.97 8.55
CA LEU A 201 -3.36 -3.73 8.76
C LEU A 201 -4.35 -2.59 9.04
N GLU A 202 -4.15 -1.90 10.16
CA GLU A 202 -4.88 -0.67 10.47
C GLU A 202 -3.96 0.51 10.16
N THR A 203 -4.38 1.39 9.26
CA THR A 203 -3.55 2.48 8.73
C THR A 203 -4.00 3.83 9.27
N SER A 204 -3.09 4.81 9.25
CA SER A 204 -3.39 6.20 9.62
C SER A 204 -4.14 7.00 8.54
N LEU A 205 -4.55 6.35 7.45
CA LEU A 205 -5.22 6.99 6.32
C LEU A 205 -6.57 7.56 6.76
N ASP A 206 -6.75 8.87 6.63
CA ASP A 206 -8.06 9.49 6.67
C ASP A 206 -8.59 9.62 5.24
N LEU A 207 -9.60 8.81 4.91
CA LEU A 207 -10.12 8.74 3.54
C LEU A 207 -10.80 10.05 3.10
N ALA A 208 -11.36 10.82 4.03
CA ALA A 208 -11.99 12.11 3.73
C ALA A 208 -10.93 13.16 3.39
N ILE A 209 -9.85 13.25 4.20
CA ILE A 209 -8.71 14.13 3.92
C ILE A 209 -8.03 13.70 2.62
N GLN A 210 -7.78 12.40 2.41
CA GLN A 210 -7.21 11.88 1.18
C GLN A 210 -8.01 12.33 -0.05
N SER A 211 -9.33 12.12 -0.03
CA SER A 211 -10.21 12.46 -1.16
C SER A 211 -10.22 13.98 -1.42
N LEU A 212 -10.17 14.79 -0.36
CA LEU A 212 -10.06 16.24 -0.48
C LEU A 212 -8.73 16.65 -1.13
N VAL A 213 -7.62 16.07 -0.69
CA VAL A 213 -6.28 16.38 -1.22
C VAL A 213 -6.18 15.95 -2.69
N GLU A 214 -6.64 14.75 -3.04
CA GLU A 214 -6.71 14.28 -4.44
C GLU A 214 -7.48 15.27 -5.32
N ALA A 215 -8.68 15.67 -4.90
CA ALA A 215 -9.50 16.64 -5.65
C ALA A 215 -8.82 18.01 -5.80
N LYS A 216 -8.11 18.49 -4.76
CA LYS A 216 -7.38 19.77 -4.80
C LYS A 216 -6.17 19.71 -5.73
N VAL A 217 -5.42 18.61 -5.71
CA VAL A 217 -4.27 18.39 -6.60
C VAL A 217 -4.74 18.32 -8.05
N GLU A 218 -5.79 17.54 -8.34
CA GLU A 218 -6.37 17.44 -9.68
C GLU A 218 -6.85 18.81 -10.19
N ALA A 219 -7.62 19.55 -9.38
CA ALA A 219 -8.09 20.87 -9.74
C ALA A 219 -6.95 21.87 -9.98
N TYR A 220 -5.89 21.82 -9.16
CA TYR A 220 -4.71 22.66 -9.31
C TYR A 220 -4.00 22.41 -10.64
N VAL A 221 -3.71 21.14 -10.95
CA VAL A 221 -3.04 20.76 -12.20
C VAL A 221 -3.88 21.14 -13.41
N LYS A 222 -5.18 20.86 -13.38
CA LYS A 222 -6.11 21.26 -14.45
C LYS A 222 -6.06 22.77 -14.70
N ALA A 223 -6.14 23.57 -13.63
CA ALA A 223 -6.12 25.02 -13.73
C ALA A 223 -4.78 25.63 -14.20
N ARG A 224 -3.65 24.94 -13.99
CA ARG A 224 -2.31 25.41 -14.42
C ARG A 224 -1.72 24.65 -15.60
N SER A 225 -2.50 23.77 -16.23
CA SER A 225 -2.06 23.00 -17.40
C SER A 225 -1.55 23.86 -18.56
N SER A 226 -2.12 25.05 -18.76
CA SER A 226 -1.74 26.00 -19.81
C SER A 226 -0.32 26.55 -19.66
N ILE A 227 0.22 26.58 -18.44
CA ILE A 227 1.60 27.02 -18.15
C ILE A 227 2.56 25.84 -17.95
N GLY A 228 2.17 24.64 -18.37
CA GLY A 228 3.02 23.44 -18.37
C GLY A 228 3.01 22.62 -17.09
N ILE A 229 2.17 22.95 -16.09
CA ILE A 229 1.99 22.10 -14.90
C ILE A 229 1.11 20.91 -15.26
N GLN A 230 1.72 19.73 -15.41
CA GLN A 230 1.02 18.50 -15.81
C GLN A 230 0.86 17.48 -14.68
N ASN A 231 1.62 17.61 -13.59
CA ASN A 231 1.57 16.68 -12.47
C ASN A 231 1.86 17.43 -11.15
N ALA A 232 1.44 16.86 -10.03
CA ALA A 232 1.69 17.40 -8.71
C ALA A 232 1.58 16.29 -7.66
N THR A 233 2.24 16.49 -6.52
CA THR A 233 2.21 15.58 -5.38
C THR A 233 1.85 16.35 -4.13
N ALA A 234 1.23 15.66 -3.17
CA ALA A 234 0.85 16.24 -1.90
C ALA A 234 0.86 15.17 -0.81
N MET A 235 1.24 15.58 0.40
CA MET A 235 1.26 14.69 1.55
C MET A 235 0.89 15.51 2.79
N VAL A 236 0.05 14.91 3.64
CA VAL A 236 -0.45 15.54 4.85
C VAL A 236 -0.05 14.67 6.03
N VAL A 237 0.62 15.30 7.00
CA VAL A 237 1.15 14.64 8.20
C VAL A 237 0.64 15.37 9.43
N ASP A 238 0.09 14.64 10.39
CA ASP A 238 -0.16 15.17 11.72
C ASP A 238 1.17 15.29 12.46
N THR A 239 1.64 16.51 12.70
CA THR A 239 2.95 16.73 13.33
C THR A 239 3.01 16.22 14.77
N ARG A 240 1.88 16.09 15.47
CA ARG A 240 1.83 15.65 16.88
C ARG A 240 2.08 14.15 16.99
N THR A 241 1.43 13.37 16.11
CA THR A 241 1.50 11.90 16.11
C THR A 241 2.55 11.36 15.13
N MET A 242 2.95 12.20 14.16
CA MET A 242 3.73 11.88 12.96
C MET A 242 3.01 10.93 12.00
N GLU A 243 1.70 10.81 12.12
CA GLU A 243 0.89 9.98 11.24
C GLU A 243 0.69 10.63 9.88
N VAL A 244 0.89 9.86 8.82
CA VAL A 244 0.54 10.26 7.46
C VAL A 244 -0.95 10.03 7.28
N VAL A 245 -1.72 11.09 7.09
CA VAL A 245 -3.18 11.02 6.96
C VAL A 245 -3.65 11.08 5.52
N ALA A 246 -2.83 11.63 4.62
CA ALA A 246 -3.06 11.59 3.18
C ALA A 246 -1.73 11.57 2.40
N HIS A 247 -1.70 10.83 1.30
CA HIS A 247 -0.53 10.67 0.43
C HIS A 247 -0.94 10.57 -1.04
N VAL A 248 -0.57 11.58 -1.82
CA VAL A 248 -0.86 11.72 -3.24
C VAL A 248 0.46 11.81 -4.00
N GLY A 249 0.86 10.71 -4.62
CA GLY A 249 2.11 10.60 -5.38
C GLY A 249 2.04 11.13 -6.81
N SER A 250 0.85 11.45 -7.32
CA SER A 250 0.63 12.06 -8.64
C SER A 250 -0.78 12.64 -8.71
N ALA A 251 -1.02 13.54 -9.67
CA ALA A 251 -2.31 14.19 -9.85
C ALA A 251 -3.42 13.25 -10.31
N ASN A 252 -3.06 12.20 -11.06
CA ASN A 252 -3.98 11.13 -11.43
C ASN A 252 -3.22 9.81 -11.53
N TYR A 253 -3.52 8.86 -10.64
CA TYR A 253 -2.86 7.56 -10.60
C TYR A 253 -3.02 6.75 -11.89
N PHE A 254 -4.14 6.91 -12.60
CA PHE A 254 -4.46 6.15 -13.82
C PHE A 254 -3.98 6.83 -15.11
N ASP A 255 -3.43 8.03 -15.04
CA ASP A 255 -2.96 8.74 -16.22
C ASP A 255 -1.55 8.29 -16.60
N SER A 256 -1.45 7.51 -17.68
CA SER A 256 -0.17 7.02 -18.18
C SER A 256 0.74 8.13 -18.75
N SER A 257 0.18 9.26 -19.21
CA SER A 257 0.97 10.35 -19.84
C SER A 257 1.89 11.04 -18.85
N ILE A 258 1.51 11.06 -17.57
CA ILE A 258 2.30 11.61 -16.46
C ILE A 258 2.98 10.50 -15.64
N ALA A 259 2.94 9.26 -16.13
CA ALA A 259 3.33 8.06 -15.39
C ALA A 259 2.68 8.03 -13.99
N GLY A 260 1.35 8.16 -13.93
CA GLY A 260 0.57 8.38 -12.70
C GLY A 260 0.81 7.39 -11.56
N GLN A 261 1.25 6.17 -11.86
CA GLN A 261 1.59 5.16 -10.85
C GLN A 261 2.95 5.43 -10.18
N VAL A 262 3.81 6.26 -10.78
CA VAL A 262 5.08 6.67 -10.18
C VAL A 262 4.80 7.63 -9.04
N ASN A 263 5.21 7.24 -7.83
CA ASN A 263 5.03 8.05 -6.65
C ASN A 263 6.08 9.18 -6.57
N GLY A 264 5.70 10.37 -7.04
CA GLY A 264 6.57 11.55 -7.05
C GLY A 264 6.93 12.06 -5.64
N ALA A 265 6.21 11.67 -4.59
CA ALA A 265 6.58 12.05 -3.21
C ALA A 265 7.84 11.29 -2.72
N LEU A 266 8.15 10.14 -3.33
CA LEU A 266 9.38 9.37 -3.08
C LEU A 266 10.52 9.76 -4.02
N ALA A 267 10.23 10.52 -5.08
CA ALA A 267 11.23 10.89 -6.06
C ALA A 267 12.23 11.89 -5.46
N GLN A 268 13.51 11.59 -5.66
CA GLN A 268 14.60 12.49 -5.31
C GLN A 268 14.62 13.66 -6.30
N ARG A 269 14.43 14.89 -5.79
CA ARG A 269 14.38 16.13 -6.57
C ARG A 269 15.14 17.22 -5.84
N SER A 270 15.59 18.24 -6.57
CA SER A 270 16.10 19.45 -5.92
C SER A 270 14.98 20.04 -5.01
N PRO A 271 15.24 20.22 -3.70
CA PRO A 271 14.30 20.86 -2.78
C PRO A 271 14.23 22.37 -2.99
N GLY A 272 15.14 22.94 -3.81
CA GLY A 272 15.27 24.38 -3.99
C GLY A 272 15.39 25.11 -2.66
N SER A 273 14.60 26.19 -2.51
CA SER A 273 14.64 27.06 -1.34
C SER A 273 14.02 26.47 -0.07
N THR A 274 13.42 25.27 -0.11
CA THR A 274 12.83 24.66 1.09
C THR A 274 13.87 24.26 2.14
N LEU A 275 15.16 24.31 1.81
CA LEU A 275 16.24 24.10 2.78
C LEU A 275 16.63 25.34 3.59
N LYS A 276 16.28 26.55 3.12
CA LYS A 276 16.67 27.80 3.79
C LYS A 276 16.19 27.89 5.24
N PRO A 277 14.96 27.48 5.62
CA PRO A 277 14.55 27.52 7.03
C PRO A 277 15.51 26.78 7.97
N PHE A 278 16.15 25.70 7.52
CA PHE A 278 17.12 24.94 8.32
C PHE A 278 18.48 25.63 8.40
N VAL A 279 18.89 26.37 7.38
CA VAL A 279 20.09 27.23 7.44
C VAL A 279 19.91 28.31 8.50
N TYR A 280 18.78 29.01 8.46
CA TYR A 280 18.45 30.04 9.45
C TYR A 280 18.31 29.43 10.85
N GLY A 281 17.64 28.28 10.96
CA GLY A 281 17.53 27.53 12.22
C GLY A 281 18.89 27.19 12.81
N LEU A 282 19.81 26.62 12.03
CA LEU A 282 21.17 26.32 12.48
C LEU A 282 21.96 27.56 12.87
N ALA A 283 21.81 28.67 12.14
CA ALA A 283 22.48 29.92 12.46
C ALA A 283 21.97 30.53 13.78
N ILE A 284 20.66 30.45 14.03
CA ILE A 284 20.06 30.84 15.31
C ILE A 284 20.55 29.92 16.43
N ASP A 285 20.57 28.60 16.19
CA ASP A 285 20.99 27.59 17.17
C ASP A 285 22.46 27.75 17.60
N GLN A 286 23.31 28.21 16.68
CA GLN A 286 24.72 28.51 16.91
C GLN A 286 24.95 29.95 17.41
N GLY A 287 23.89 30.73 17.63
CA GLY A 287 23.99 32.11 18.15
C GLY A 287 24.56 33.12 17.15
N LEU A 288 24.59 32.79 15.85
CA LEU A 288 25.12 33.67 14.79
C LEU A 288 24.16 34.82 14.46
N ILE A 289 22.85 34.56 14.55
CA ILE A 289 21.80 35.52 14.22
C ILE A 289 20.60 35.37 15.17
N HIS A 290 19.75 36.40 15.17
CA HIS A 290 18.38 36.36 15.65
C HIS A 290 17.45 36.95 14.56
N PRO A 291 16.11 36.88 14.70
CA PRO A 291 15.17 37.26 13.63
C PRO A 291 15.30 38.71 13.11
N LEU A 292 15.85 39.61 13.92
CA LEU A 292 16.05 41.03 13.58
C LEU A 292 17.50 41.36 13.16
N THR A 293 18.39 40.36 13.10
CA THR A 293 19.76 40.58 12.61
C THR A 293 19.72 41.06 11.16
N LEU A 294 20.42 42.15 10.88
CA LEU A 294 20.56 42.67 9.52
C LEU A 294 21.52 41.80 8.70
N LEU A 295 21.01 41.23 7.63
CA LEU A 295 21.75 40.45 6.65
C LEU A 295 21.94 41.27 5.38
N LYS A 296 23.12 41.16 4.77
CA LYS A 296 23.44 41.85 3.53
C LYS A 296 22.86 41.08 2.34
N ASP A 297 21.97 41.71 1.58
CA ASP A 297 21.56 41.25 0.25
C ASP A 297 22.17 42.19 -0.81
N THR A 298 23.46 42.00 -1.06
CA THR A 298 24.29 42.76 -2.02
C THR A 298 25.12 41.80 -2.87
N PRO A 299 25.66 42.20 -4.04
CA PRO A 299 26.58 41.36 -4.80
C PRO A 299 27.74 40.85 -3.93
N MET A 300 27.89 39.52 -3.85
CA MET A 300 28.93 38.86 -3.07
C MET A 300 29.48 37.66 -3.83
N SER A 301 30.78 37.42 -3.73
CA SER A 301 31.44 36.25 -4.29
C SER A 301 31.98 35.36 -3.19
N PHE A 302 31.74 34.05 -3.30
CA PHE A 302 32.19 33.04 -2.35
C PHE A 302 33.16 32.08 -3.04
N GLY A 303 34.41 32.53 -3.23
CA GLY A 303 35.44 31.70 -3.88
C GLY A 303 35.11 31.34 -5.33
N GLY A 304 34.54 32.29 -6.09
CA GLY A 304 34.12 32.10 -7.48
C GLY A 304 32.68 31.59 -7.66
N PHE A 305 31.94 31.42 -6.56
CA PHE A 305 30.49 31.21 -6.60
C PHE A 305 29.75 32.51 -6.29
N ASP A 306 29.01 33.01 -7.27
CA ASP A 306 28.31 34.29 -7.21
C ASP A 306 26.79 34.03 -7.23
N PRO A 307 26.15 33.89 -6.05
CA PRO A 307 24.72 33.59 -5.99
C PRO A 307 23.89 34.79 -6.44
N GLU A 308 23.00 34.58 -7.42
CA GLU A 308 22.00 35.56 -7.82
C GLU A 308 20.66 35.30 -7.13
N ASN A 309 19.90 36.35 -6.83
CA ASN A 309 18.51 36.23 -6.42
C ASN A 309 17.61 35.87 -7.60
N PHE A 310 16.46 35.25 -7.33
CA PHE A 310 15.51 34.82 -8.36
C PHE A 310 15.04 35.98 -9.26
N ASP A 311 14.85 37.16 -8.68
CA ASP A 311 14.45 38.40 -9.39
C ASP A 311 15.63 39.18 -9.98
N LYS A 312 16.87 38.68 -9.83
CA LYS A 312 18.13 39.34 -10.22
C LYS A 312 18.32 40.73 -9.63
N ARG A 313 17.65 41.02 -8.50
CA ARG A 313 17.76 42.29 -7.79
C ARG A 313 18.34 42.05 -6.40
N PHE A 314 19.07 43.04 -5.93
CA PHE A 314 19.60 43.10 -4.58
C PHE A 314 18.78 44.12 -3.79
N SER A 315 18.24 43.70 -2.66
CA SER A 315 17.33 44.54 -1.87
C SER A 315 18.06 45.39 -0.82
N GLY A 316 19.38 45.24 -0.71
CA GLY A 316 20.18 45.87 0.34
C GLY A 316 20.02 45.16 1.69
N PRO A 317 20.46 45.78 2.80
CA PRO A 317 20.32 45.19 4.12
C PRO A 317 18.86 44.95 4.50
N GLN A 318 18.54 43.71 4.91
CA GLN A 318 17.22 43.33 5.40
C GLN A 318 17.36 42.50 6.67
N ASN A 319 16.35 42.48 7.53
CA ASN A 319 16.41 41.61 8.68
C ASN A 319 16.27 40.13 8.28
N ALA A 320 16.75 39.22 9.13
CA ALA A 320 16.73 37.79 8.86
C ALA A 320 15.32 37.25 8.55
N THR A 321 14.28 37.82 9.17
CA THR A 321 12.88 37.43 8.95
C THR A 321 12.44 37.75 7.52
N GLU A 322 12.65 38.99 7.09
CA GLU A 322 12.35 39.46 5.73
C GLU A 322 13.15 38.68 4.67
N ALA A 323 14.44 38.43 4.96
CA ALA A 323 15.30 37.69 4.05
C ALA A 323 14.85 36.23 3.88
N LEU A 324 14.37 35.58 4.95
CA LEU A 324 13.83 34.21 4.89
C LEU A 324 12.48 34.18 4.17
N ILE A 325 11.55 35.07 4.51
CA ILE A 325 10.21 35.14 3.91
C ILE A 325 10.30 35.45 2.41
N SER A 326 11.15 36.41 2.04
CA SER A 326 11.41 36.76 0.64
C SER A 326 12.31 35.74 -0.07
N SER A 327 12.72 34.66 0.62
CA SER A 327 13.55 33.59 0.11
C SER A 327 14.82 34.10 -0.60
N ARG A 328 15.55 35.05 0.01
CA ARG A 328 16.76 35.63 -0.61
C ARG A 328 17.92 34.61 -0.63
N ASN A 329 18.64 34.55 -1.75
CA ASN A 329 19.70 33.58 -1.97
C ASN A 329 21.01 34.01 -1.31
N VAL A 330 21.40 35.29 -1.45
CA VAL A 330 22.67 35.79 -0.90
C VAL A 330 22.75 35.63 0.62
N PRO A 331 21.73 36.06 1.42
CA PRO A 331 21.78 35.86 2.86
C PRO A 331 21.84 34.38 3.25
N ALA A 332 21.12 33.50 2.56
CA ALA A 332 21.14 32.07 2.83
C ALA A 332 22.53 31.45 2.57
N VAL A 333 23.18 31.82 1.46
CA VAL A 333 24.54 31.36 1.14
C VAL A 333 25.55 31.91 2.14
N PHE A 334 25.45 33.20 2.49
CA PHE A 334 26.29 33.82 3.51
C PHE A 334 26.18 33.06 4.84
N LEU A 335 24.96 32.86 5.36
CA LEU A 335 24.76 32.12 6.61
C LEU A 335 25.31 30.69 6.53
N THR A 336 25.09 30.00 5.40
CA THR A 336 25.63 28.65 5.19
C THR A 336 27.15 28.62 5.29
N SER A 337 27.84 29.66 4.83
CA SER A 337 29.30 29.77 4.94
C SER A 337 29.79 30.04 6.36
N GLN A 338 28.92 30.54 7.25
CA GLN A 338 29.23 30.79 8.66
C GLN A 338 28.91 29.60 9.58
N LEU A 339 28.21 28.57 9.09
CA LEU A 339 27.86 27.41 9.91
C LEU A 339 29.09 26.55 10.21
N GLU A 340 29.34 26.26 11.49
CA GLU A 340 30.47 25.44 11.90
C GLU A 340 30.06 24.02 12.30
N LYS A 341 29.28 23.88 13.37
CA LYS A 341 28.93 22.58 13.96
C LYS A 341 27.50 22.57 14.53
N PRO A 342 26.56 21.80 13.93
CA PRO A 342 26.71 21.10 12.65
C PRO A 342 26.65 22.07 11.47
N THR A 343 27.34 21.74 10.38
CA THR A 343 27.09 22.35 9.06
C THR A 343 25.75 21.88 8.48
N LEU A 344 25.23 22.54 7.44
CA LEU A 344 24.00 22.10 6.76
C LEU A 344 24.12 20.64 6.25
N TYR A 345 25.26 20.26 5.67
CA TYR A 345 25.50 18.88 5.24
C TYR A 345 25.42 17.90 6.41
N GLN A 346 26.07 18.22 7.53
CA GLN A 346 26.06 17.37 8.72
C GLN A 346 24.67 17.26 9.33
N PHE A 347 23.89 18.34 9.31
CA PHE A 347 22.48 18.34 9.73
C PHE A 347 21.63 17.42 8.85
N LEU A 348 21.73 17.51 7.52
CA LEU A 348 20.99 16.65 6.60
C LEU A 348 21.41 15.18 6.71
N LYS A 349 22.71 14.90 6.84
CA LYS A 349 23.19 13.54 7.11
C LYS A 349 22.65 13.03 8.46
N ALA A 350 22.62 13.88 9.48
CA ALA A 350 22.09 13.57 10.80
C ALA A 350 20.57 13.35 10.83
N SER A 351 19.81 13.88 9.86
CA SER A 351 18.38 13.62 9.69
C SER A 351 18.06 12.32 8.96
N GLY A 352 19.10 11.67 8.42
CA GLY A 352 18.98 10.48 7.58
C GLY A 352 18.60 10.79 6.14
N ALA A 353 18.84 12.03 5.67
CA ALA A 353 18.71 12.34 4.25
C ALA A 353 19.77 11.59 3.44
N THR A 354 19.39 11.08 2.27
CA THR A 354 20.33 10.38 1.39
C THR A 354 21.13 11.38 0.57
N LEU A 355 22.39 11.59 0.94
CA LEU A 355 23.32 12.45 0.20
C LEU A 355 24.27 11.57 -0.62
N LEU A 356 24.25 11.71 -1.95
CA LEU A 356 25.01 10.89 -2.91
C LEU A 356 26.49 11.26 -2.98
N HIS A 357 26.85 12.46 -2.53
CA HIS A 357 28.21 12.98 -2.65
C HIS A 357 28.79 13.46 -1.32
N GLU A 358 30.10 13.68 -1.32
CA GLU A 358 30.83 14.24 -0.17
C GLU A 358 30.52 15.74 0.02
N PRO A 359 30.70 16.32 1.22
CA PRO A 359 30.39 17.73 1.50
C PRO A 359 30.99 18.72 0.49
N LYS A 360 32.23 18.45 0.04
CA LYS A 360 32.95 19.31 -0.91
C LYS A 360 32.25 19.43 -2.28
N TYR A 361 31.54 18.39 -2.71
CA TYR A 361 30.79 18.41 -3.97
C TYR A 361 29.63 19.41 -3.91
N TYR A 362 28.87 19.39 -2.83
CA TYR A 362 27.70 20.24 -2.67
C TYR A 362 28.08 21.71 -2.39
N GLY A 363 29.10 21.93 -1.57
CA GLY A 363 29.55 23.27 -1.19
C GLY A 363 28.40 24.14 -0.64
N LEU A 364 28.47 25.45 -0.92
CA LEU A 364 27.45 26.41 -0.46
C LEU A 364 26.14 26.32 -1.25
N ALA A 365 26.17 25.76 -2.46
CA ALA A 365 24.99 25.55 -3.31
C ALA A 365 23.96 24.61 -2.67
N LEU A 366 24.36 23.82 -1.67
CA LEU A 366 23.46 22.99 -0.86
C LEU A 366 22.28 23.79 -0.31
N SER A 367 22.52 25.03 0.14
CA SER A 367 21.49 25.91 0.71
C SER A 367 20.44 26.39 -0.30
N LEU A 368 20.76 26.29 -1.59
CA LEU A 368 19.88 26.67 -2.70
C LEU A 368 19.22 25.45 -3.36
N GLY A 369 19.39 24.26 -2.77
CA GLY A 369 18.82 23.02 -3.28
C GLY A 369 19.74 22.24 -4.23
N GLY A 370 21.06 22.42 -4.14
CA GLY A 370 22.04 21.64 -4.91
C GLY A 370 22.17 20.16 -4.53
N ALA A 371 21.27 19.63 -3.67
CA ALA A 371 21.17 18.22 -3.34
C ALA A 371 19.75 17.72 -3.66
N GLU A 372 19.60 16.42 -3.84
CA GLU A 372 18.31 15.80 -4.06
C GLU A 372 17.72 15.27 -2.76
N LEU A 373 16.49 15.67 -2.45
CA LEU A 373 15.69 15.14 -1.35
C LEU A 373 14.30 14.73 -1.87
N SER A 374 13.70 13.74 -1.22
CA SER A 374 12.29 13.38 -1.40
C SER A 374 11.36 14.28 -0.60
N MET A 375 10.08 14.33 -0.99
CA MET A 375 9.06 15.05 -0.23
C MET A 375 8.92 14.51 1.20
N GLU A 376 9.05 13.18 1.39
CA GLU A 376 9.01 12.56 2.73
C GLU A 376 10.16 13.08 3.63
N GLU A 377 11.37 13.21 3.08
CA GLU A 377 12.52 13.76 3.82
C GLU A 377 12.29 15.22 4.19
N ILE A 378 11.82 16.05 3.25
CA ILE A 378 11.53 17.47 3.50
C ILE A 378 10.41 17.62 4.55
N ILE A 379 9.30 16.89 4.41
CA ILE A 379 8.18 16.96 5.35
C ILE A 379 8.61 16.57 6.76
N ARG A 380 9.48 15.56 6.92
CA ARG A 380 10.04 15.20 8.23
C ARG A 380 10.85 16.33 8.84
N LEU A 381 11.62 17.07 8.05
CA LEU A 381 12.37 18.24 8.53
C LEU A 381 11.43 19.38 8.96
N TYR A 382 10.37 19.66 8.21
CA TYR A 382 9.38 20.67 8.62
C TYR A 382 8.56 20.24 9.84
N ALA A 383 8.19 18.96 9.93
CA ALA A 383 7.53 18.41 11.11
C ALA A 383 8.44 18.45 12.35
N MET A 384 9.77 18.33 12.18
CA MET A 384 10.73 18.53 13.27
C MET A 384 10.67 19.96 13.83
N LEU A 385 10.54 20.99 12.99
CA LEU A 385 10.37 22.37 13.47
C LEU A 385 9.12 22.48 14.37
N ALA A 386 7.99 21.92 13.91
CA ALA A 386 6.75 21.89 14.70
C ALA A 386 6.89 21.08 16.01
N ASN A 387 7.74 20.06 16.01
CA ASN A 387 8.07 19.24 17.18
C ASN A 387 9.26 19.77 17.98
N ARG A 388 9.44 21.10 18.00
CA ARG A 388 10.47 21.78 18.80
C ARG A 388 11.88 21.26 18.51
N GLY A 389 12.19 20.89 17.27
CA GLY A 389 13.52 20.41 16.87
C GLY A 389 13.72 18.90 17.00
N GLU A 390 12.70 18.13 17.42
CA GLU A 390 12.76 16.66 17.49
C GLU A 390 12.38 16.01 16.15
N LEU A 391 13.35 15.35 15.53
CA LEU A 391 13.12 14.57 14.34
C LEU A 391 12.54 13.21 14.73
N ARG A 392 11.37 12.91 14.17
CA ARG A 392 10.62 11.68 14.39
C ARG A 392 10.36 10.99 13.05
N GLN A 393 10.15 9.67 13.09
CA GLN A 393 9.78 8.90 11.90
C GLN A 393 8.30 9.10 11.56
N LEU A 394 7.97 9.03 10.28
CA LEU A 394 6.60 9.02 9.81
C LEU A 394 5.94 7.69 10.15
N LYS A 395 4.69 7.76 10.61
CA LYS A 395 3.87 6.59 10.92
C LYS A 395 2.80 6.43 9.86
N TRP A 396 2.67 5.21 9.34
CA TRP A 396 1.70 4.86 8.30
C TRP A 396 0.61 3.92 8.81
N THR A 397 0.82 3.31 9.98
CA THR A 397 -0.08 2.36 10.61
C THR A 397 -0.42 2.76 12.03
N HIS A 398 -1.65 2.47 12.46
CA HIS A 398 -2.04 2.56 13.85
C HIS A 398 -1.45 1.35 14.60
N GLY A 399 -0.70 1.59 15.67
CA GLY A 399 0.01 0.56 16.42
C GLY A 399 1.53 0.58 16.18
N ILE A 400 2.25 -0.10 17.08
CA ILE A 400 3.72 -0.13 17.08
C ILE A 400 4.17 -1.01 15.91
N SER A 401 4.71 -0.41 14.85
CA SER A 401 5.49 -1.18 13.89
C SER A 401 6.68 -1.81 14.62
N VAL A 402 7.06 -3.05 14.29
CA VAL A 402 8.26 -3.68 14.88
C VAL A 402 9.51 -2.80 14.62
N THR A 403 9.49 -2.01 13.55
CA THR A 403 10.50 -0.98 13.24
C THR A 403 10.44 0.27 14.13
N ASP A 404 9.28 0.60 14.72
CA ASP A 404 9.12 1.76 15.62
C ASP A 404 9.86 1.59 16.95
N LYS A 405 10.07 0.35 17.41
CA LYS A 405 10.78 0.09 18.67
C LYS A 405 12.24 0.56 18.66
N LYS A 406 12.83 0.82 17.48
CA LYS A 406 14.21 1.31 17.32
C LYS A 406 14.30 2.78 16.86
N ALA A 407 13.19 3.41 16.49
CA ALA A 407 13.19 4.79 16.01
C ALA A 407 13.35 5.78 17.17
N ARG A 408 14.58 5.96 17.67
CA ARG A 408 14.89 7.00 18.65
C ARG A 408 14.66 8.37 18.02
N SER A 409 13.81 9.18 18.65
CA SER A 409 13.69 10.60 18.32
C SER A 409 15.05 11.28 18.51
N LYS A 410 15.48 12.06 17.53
CA LYS A 410 16.75 12.78 17.58
C LYS A 410 16.48 14.28 17.49
N ARG A 411 16.93 15.03 18.49
CA ARG A 411 16.88 16.48 18.47
C ARG A 411 18.01 17.01 17.58
N LEU A 412 17.66 17.75 16.53
CA LEU A 412 18.64 18.32 15.59
C LEU A 412 18.70 19.86 15.65
N LEU A 413 17.71 20.51 16.25
CA LEU A 413 17.70 21.93 16.56
C LEU A 413 17.18 22.13 18.00
N SER A 414 17.55 23.23 18.66
CA SER A 414 16.92 23.61 19.92
C SER A 414 15.42 23.93 19.74
N PRO A 415 14.63 23.80 20.82
CA PRO A 415 13.26 24.32 20.85
C PRO A 415 13.16 25.79 20.44
N GLU A 416 14.13 26.61 20.87
CA GLU A 416 14.17 28.05 20.66
C GLU A 416 14.40 28.38 19.18
N ALA A 417 15.42 27.78 18.56
CA ALA A 417 15.69 27.95 17.13
C ALA A 417 14.50 27.48 16.28
N SER A 418 13.90 26.34 16.64
CA SER A 418 12.72 25.80 15.95
C SER A 418 11.51 26.74 16.05
N PHE A 419 11.28 27.31 17.23
CA PHE A 419 10.21 28.27 17.46
C PHE A 419 10.44 29.55 16.66
N LEU A 420 11.64 30.13 16.72
CA LEU A 420 11.96 31.37 16.01
C LEU A 420 11.84 31.22 14.50
N VAL A 421 12.30 30.11 13.92
CA VAL A 421 12.13 29.84 12.49
C VAL A 421 10.65 29.73 12.11
N LEU A 422 9.84 29.04 12.91
CA LEU A 422 8.40 28.94 12.64
C LEU A 422 7.70 30.30 12.78
N ASP A 423 8.09 31.10 13.75
CA ASP A 423 7.55 32.45 13.94
C ASP A 423 7.90 33.35 12.75
N MET A 424 9.15 33.31 12.28
CA MET A 424 9.57 33.99 11.05
C MET A 424 8.74 33.54 9.84
N LEU A 425 8.55 32.24 9.64
CA LEU A 425 7.76 31.71 8.52
C LEU A 425 6.27 32.07 8.61
N ARG A 426 5.72 32.18 9.82
CA ARG A 426 4.32 32.56 10.06
C ARG A 426 4.02 33.99 9.61
N GLN A 427 5.03 34.86 9.59
CA GLN A 427 4.92 36.24 9.15
C GLN A 427 4.88 36.38 7.61
N ASN A 428 5.04 35.27 6.87
CA ASN A 428 4.86 35.29 5.41
C ASN A 428 3.43 35.78 5.06
N PRO A 429 3.29 36.85 4.25
CA PRO A 429 1.98 37.35 3.86
C PRO A 429 1.15 36.24 3.21
N ARG A 430 -0.13 36.15 3.57
CA ARG A 430 -1.07 35.30 2.83
C ARG A 430 -1.38 36.01 1.51
N GLU A 431 -1.01 35.38 0.40
CA GLU A 431 -1.48 35.77 -0.95
C GLU A 431 -2.97 35.50 -1.14
#